data_AF-A0A0Q9LTG7-F1
#
_entry.id   AF-A0A0Q9LTG7-F1
#
_cell.length_a   1.000
_cell.length_b   1.000
_cell.length_c   1.000
_cell.angle_alpha   90.00
_cell.angle_beta   90.00
_cell.angle_gamma   90.00
#
_symmetry.space_group_name_H-M   'P 1'
#
loop_
_entity.id
_entity.type
_entity.pdbx_description
1 polymer ?
#
loop_
_entity_poly.entity_id
_entity_poly.type
_entity_poly.pdbx_seq_one_letter_code
_entity_poly.pdbx_strand_id
1 'polypeptide(L)'
;MLAPFLRALGHRTLETYAAAGILTALPDTAFPVSDALFRRTAEGLTYHPHGPVYFTITRSGELEFGLGSGIPLTDAIIGYVQLAREQDLEDTAPEEGATEWFPPPRLVLDTDTARLYIAAVSRTHQPASRPSFIPVEQYIEEQAQLFVEAFRAAPVK
;
A
#
# COMPACT_ATOMS: atom_id res chain seq x y z
N MET A 1 7.47 -18.86 -2.42
CA MET A 1 6.57 -18.74 -1.25
C MET A 1 5.89 -17.37 -1.12
N LEU A 2 6.23 -16.37 -1.97
CA LEU A 2 5.72 -15.01 -1.86
C LEU A 2 4.27 -14.82 -2.35
N ALA A 3 3.89 -15.45 -3.49
CA ALA A 3 2.52 -15.32 -4.02
C ALA A 3 1.41 -15.79 -3.04
N PRO A 4 1.55 -16.95 -2.35
CA PRO A 4 0.59 -17.33 -1.31
C PRO A 4 0.50 -16.33 -0.15
N PHE A 5 1.64 -15.76 0.26
CA PHE A 5 1.69 -14.75 1.33
C PHE A 5 0.94 -13.47 0.93
N LEU A 6 1.18 -12.95 -0.28
CA LEU A 6 0.49 -11.75 -0.76
C LEU A 6 -1.00 -11.95 -0.91
N ARG A 7 -1.42 -13.12 -1.39
CA ARG A 7 -2.85 -13.48 -1.47
C ARG A 7 -3.49 -13.51 -0.08
N ALA A 8 -2.81 -14.12 0.91
CA ALA A 8 -3.30 -14.14 2.28
C ALA A 8 -3.40 -12.72 2.88
N LEU A 9 -2.39 -11.88 2.66
CA LEU A 9 -2.37 -10.48 3.09
C LEU A 9 -3.53 -9.68 2.47
N GLY A 10 -3.77 -9.88 1.17
CA GLY A 10 -4.92 -9.29 0.50
C GLY A 10 -6.25 -9.71 1.13
N HIS A 11 -6.49 -11.02 1.28
CA HIS A 11 -7.73 -11.49 1.90
C HIS A 11 -7.96 -10.92 3.31
N ARG A 12 -6.94 -10.89 4.17
CA ARG A 12 -7.07 -10.28 5.51
C ARG A 12 -7.39 -8.79 5.44
N THR A 13 -6.81 -8.06 4.49
CA THR A 13 -7.12 -6.64 4.26
C THR A 13 -8.58 -6.44 3.84
N LEU A 14 -9.11 -7.31 2.96
CA LEU A 14 -10.53 -7.31 2.60
C LEU A 14 -11.43 -7.67 3.79
N GLU A 15 -11.04 -8.62 4.63
CA GLU A 15 -11.78 -8.96 5.85
C GLU A 15 -11.87 -7.74 6.78
N THR A 16 -10.78 -7.00 6.95
CA THR A 16 -10.76 -5.73 7.69
C THR A 16 -11.74 -4.71 7.10
N TYR A 17 -11.75 -4.52 5.77
CA TYR A 17 -12.69 -3.61 5.10
C TYR A 17 -14.15 -4.10 5.20
N ALA A 18 -14.38 -5.40 5.10
CA ALA A 18 -15.70 -6.01 5.25
C ALA A 18 -16.25 -5.80 6.66
N ALA A 19 -15.43 -6.03 7.69
CA ALA A 19 -15.79 -5.82 9.09
C ALA A 19 -16.10 -4.35 9.40
N ALA A 20 -15.53 -3.41 8.65
CA ALA A 20 -15.84 -1.99 8.72
C ALA A 20 -17.09 -1.57 7.92
N GLY A 21 -17.70 -2.46 7.12
CA GLY A 21 -18.85 -2.13 6.26
C GLY A 21 -18.50 -1.40 4.97
N ILE A 22 -17.21 -1.29 4.64
CA ILE A 22 -16.72 -0.54 3.47
C ILE A 22 -17.16 -1.21 2.17
N LEU A 23 -16.99 -2.53 2.08
CA LEU A 23 -17.27 -3.29 0.84
C LEU A 23 -18.74 -3.24 0.42
N THR A 24 -19.64 -2.97 1.38
CA THR A 24 -21.08 -2.78 1.14
C THR A 24 -21.45 -1.33 0.85
N ALA A 25 -20.70 -0.37 1.39
CA ALA A 25 -20.98 1.05 1.26
C ALA A 25 -20.43 1.67 -0.03
N LEU A 26 -19.36 1.09 -0.58
CA LEU A 26 -18.68 1.56 -1.77
C LEU A 26 -18.83 0.53 -2.91
N PRO A 27 -19.23 0.93 -4.14
CA PRO A 27 -19.45 0.01 -5.26
C PRO A 27 -18.15 -0.36 -6.01
N ASP A 28 -17.01 0.16 -5.59
CA ASP A 28 -15.72 0.04 -6.30
C ASP A 28 -15.27 -1.40 -6.51
N THR A 29 -14.54 -1.66 -7.60
CA THR A 29 -13.96 -2.98 -7.92
C THR A 29 -12.60 -3.21 -7.24
N ALA A 30 -11.94 -2.14 -6.84
CA ALA A 30 -10.69 -2.13 -6.09
C ALA A 30 -10.67 -0.95 -5.10
N PHE A 31 -9.94 -1.12 -4.00
CA PHE A 31 -9.85 -0.16 -2.91
C PHE A 31 -8.39 0.23 -2.67
N PRO A 32 -8.07 1.49 -2.39
CA PRO A 32 -6.72 1.87 -2.02
C PRO A 32 -6.37 1.28 -0.65
N VAL A 33 -5.07 1.04 -0.46
CA VAL A 33 -4.48 0.81 0.86
C VAL A 33 -3.73 2.07 1.24
N SER A 34 -4.47 3.04 1.80
CA SER A 34 -3.97 4.36 2.14
C SER A 34 -4.86 5.07 3.15
N ASP A 35 -4.35 6.11 3.79
CA ASP A 35 -5.19 7.17 4.34
C ASP A 35 -6.10 7.79 3.26
N ALA A 36 -7.32 8.19 3.61
CA ALA A 36 -8.28 8.75 2.67
C ALA A 36 -9.26 9.73 3.31
N LEU A 37 -9.76 10.67 2.52
CA LEU A 37 -10.85 11.56 2.89
C LEU A 37 -12.14 11.10 2.23
N PHE A 38 -13.22 10.98 3.02
CA PHE A 38 -14.52 10.53 2.53
C PHE A 38 -15.46 11.71 2.31
N ARG A 39 -16.18 11.69 1.18
CA ARG A 39 -17.19 12.68 0.85
C ARG A 39 -18.48 11.99 0.41
N ARG A 40 -19.61 12.44 0.98
CA ARG A 40 -20.93 12.01 0.53
C ARG A 40 -21.40 12.91 -0.62
N THR A 41 -21.74 12.30 -1.75
CA THR A 41 -22.32 12.94 -2.95
C THR A 41 -23.77 12.50 -3.14
N ALA A 42 -24.44 12.99 -4.19
CA ALA A 42 -25.81 12.59 -4.51
C ALA A 42 -25.88 11.12 -5.01
N GLU A 43 -24.77 10.65 -5.57
CA GLU A 43 -24.60 9.33 -6.17
C GLU A 43 -24.11 8.28 -5.16
N GLY A 44 -23.67 8.69 -3.97
CA GLY A 44 -23.24 7.79 -2.91
C GLY A 44 -22.12 8.34 -2.04
N LEU A 45 -21.31 7.45 -1.49
CA LEU A 45 -20.09 7.78 -0.76
C LEU A 45 -18.88 7.60 -1.67
N THR A 46 -18.03 8.61 -1.76
CA THR A 46 -16.75 8.55 -2.49
C THR A 46 -15.59 8.84 -1.53
N TYR A 47 -14.37 8.46 -1.92
CA TYR A 47 -13.16 8.80 -1.18
C TYR A 47 -12.09 9.38 -2.07
N HIS A 48 -11.15 10.08 -1.44
CA HIS A 48 -9.96 10.65 -2.05
C HIS A 48 -8.75 10.29 -1.19
N PRO A 49 -7.83 9.43 -1.68
CA PRO A 49 -6.62 9.07 -0.94
C PRO A 49 -5.80 10.30 -0.56
N HIS A 50 -5.20 10.28 0.62
CA HIS A 50 -4.32 11.33 1.09
C HIS A 50 -2.85 10.90 0.96
N GLY A 51 -2.18 11.47 -0.05
CA GLY A 51 -0.80 11.14 -0.39
C GLY A 51 -0.69 10.00 -1.42
N PRO A 52 0.52 9.41 -1.54
CA PRO A 52 0.76 8.38 -2.54
C PRO A 52 0.02 7.08 -2.24
N VAL A 53 -0.62 6.50 -3.26
CA VAL A 53 -1.19 5.15 -3.20
C VAL A 53 -0.27 4.19 -3.93
N TYR A 54 0.42 3.37 -3.16
CA TYR A 54 1.33 2.35 -3.69
C TYR A 54 0.65 1.01 -3.92
N PHE A 55 -0.35 0.69 -3.11
CA PHE A 55 -1.10 -0.55 -3.21
C PHE A 55 -2.58 -0.27 -3.33
N THR A 56 -3.22 -1.06 -4.18
CA THR A 56 -4.66 -1.23 -4.22
C THR A 56 -4.99 -2.70 -3.97
N ILE A 57 -6.21 -2.96 -3.55
CA ILE A 57 -6.73 -4.31 -3.35
C ILE A 57 -8.03 -4.50 -4.09
N THR A 58 -8.06 -5.50 -4.97
CA THR A 58 -9.27 -5.86 -5.73
C THR A 58 -10.26 -6.59 -4.82
N ARG A 59 -11.54 -6.66 -5.24
CA ARG A 59 -12.55 -7.47 -4.53
C ARG A 59 -12.24 -8.96 -4.44
N SER A 60 -11.36 -9.50 -5.29
CA SER A 60 -10.92 -10.90 -5.20
C SER A 60 -9.80 -11.11 -4.17
N GLY A 61 -9.27 -10.04 -3.57
CA GLY A 61 -8.18 -10.09 -2.61
C GLY A 61 -6.80 -10.05 -3.26
N GLU A 62 -6.72 -9.67 -4.54
CA GLU A 62 -5.44 -9.45 -5.22
C GLU A 62 -4.88 -8.08 -4.84
N LEU A 63 -3.65 -8.08 -4.32
CA LEU A 63 -2.88 -6.86 -4.10
C LEU A 63 -2.24 -6.45 -5.42
N GLU A 64 -2.47 -5.21 -5.79
CA GLU A 64 -1.94 -4.60 -7.01
C GLU A 64 -1.05 -3.41 -6.66
N PHE A 65 -0.07 -3.16 -7.51
CA PHE A 65 0.78 -1.99 -7.42
C PHE A 65 0.22 -0.84 -8.26
N GLY A 66 0.08 0.33 -7.66
CA GLY A 66 -0.46 1.54 -8.31
C GLY A 66 -1.98 1.71 -8.20
N LEU A 67 -2.49 2.76 -8.86
CA LEU A 67 -3.91 3.13 -8.94
C LEU A 67 -4.50 2.78 -10.31
N GLY A 68 -5.75 2.27 -10.34
CA GLY A 68 -6.48 1.99 -11.58
C GLY A 68 -6.45 0.51 -11.98
N SER A 69 -6.04 0.21 -13.21
CA SER A 69 -5.74 -1.16 -13.66
C SER A 69 -4.34 -1.55 -13.17
N GLY A 70 -4.18 -1.71 -11.86
CA GLY A 70 -2.90 -1.96 -11.23
C GLY A 70 -2.24 -3.25 -11.74
N ILE A 71 -0.94 -3.37 -11.53
CA ILE A 71 -0.21 -4.60 -11.88
C ILE A 71 -0.28 -5.53 -10.68
N PRO A 72 -0.69 -6.80 -10.83
CA PRO A 72 -0.66 -7.77 -9.74
C PRO A 72 0.71 -7.74 -9.07
N LEU A 73 0.74 -7.65 -7.74
CA LEU A 73 1.99 -7.44 -7.02
C LEU A 73 2.97 -8.61 -7.28
N THR A 74 2.47 -9.81 -7.53
CA THR A 74 3.28 -10.97 -7.95
C THR A 74 4.10 -10.72 -9.22
N ASP A 75 3.57 -9.92 -10.13
CA ASP A 75 4.19 -9.60 -11.41
C ASP A 75 5.08 -8.37 -11.27
N ALA A 76 4.61 -7.36 -10.53
CA ALA A 76 5.38 -6.16 -10.21
C ALA A 76 6.67 -6.49 -9.42
N ILE A 77 6.63 -7.52 -8.56
CA ILE A 77 7.80 -7.97 -7.81
C ILE A 77 8.95 -8.38 -8.72
N ILE A 78 8.69 -8.93 -9.90
CA ILE A 78 9.76 -9.35 -10.81
C ILE A 78 10.51 -8.14 -11.39
N GLY A 79 9.82 -7.01 -11.58
CA GLY A 79 10.39 -5.80 -12.18
C GLY A 79 10.90 -4.74 -11.19
N TYR A 80 10.30 -4.67 -10.00
CA TYR A 80 10.47 -3.55 -9.07
C TYR A 80 11.04 -3.94 -7.70
N VAL A 81 11.31 -5.24 -7.45
CA VAL A 81 11.91 -5.69 -6.19
C VAL A 81 13.41 -5.89 -6.32
N GLN A 82 14.13 -5.26 -5.42
CA GLN A 82 15.54 -5.53 -5.20
C GLN A 82 15.72 -6.72 -4.26
N LEU A 83 16.64 -7.63 -4.60
CA LEU A 83 17.11 -8.66 -3.68
C LEU A 83 18.29 -8.11 -2.89
N ALA A 84 18.18 -8.09 -1.56
CA ALA A 84 19.25 -7.66 -0.66
C ALA A 84 19.10 -8.37 0.68
N ARG A 85 20.10 -8.29 1.57
CA ARG A 85 19.90 -8.63 2.99
C ARG A 85 19.51 -7.37 3.74
N GLU A 86 18.61 -7.46 4.71
CA GLU A 86 18.18 -6.36 5.57
C GLU A 86 19.37 -5.68 6.26
N GLN A 87 20.41 -6.46 6.58
CA GLN A 87 21.66 -5.97 7.17
C GLN A 87 22.54 -5.20 6.17
N ASP A 88 22.44 -5.56 4.89
CA ASP A 88 23.17 -4.93 3.79
C ASP A 88 22.36 -3.76 3.19
N LEU A 89 21.15 -3.52 3.68
CA LEU A 89 20.38 -2.29 3.44
C LEU A 89 21.01 -1.14 4.25
N GLU A 90 22.28 -0.82 3.95
CA GLU A 90 22.87 0.44 4.38
C GLU A 90 22.11 1.61 3.73
N ASP A 91 22.16 2.78 4.38
CA ASP A 91 21.64 4.10 3.99
C ASP A 91 22.14 4.53 2.59
N THR A 92 21.79 3.77 1.56
CA THR A 92 22.01 4.12 0.17
C THR A 92 21.07 5.27 -0.11
N ALA A 93 21.67 6.46 -0.08
CA ALA A 93 21.18 7.73 -0.55
C ALA A 93 20.30 7.56 -1.79
N PRO A 94 19.29 8.42 -1.99
CA PRO A 94 18.29 8.24 -3.03
C PRO A 94 19.02 8.08 -4.36
N GLU A 95 18.85 6.93 -5.02
CA GLU A 95 19.18 6.88 -6.44
C GLU A 95 18.28 7.91 -7.10
N GLU A 96 18.90 8.89 -7.77
CA GLU A 96 18.28 9.68 -8.81
C GLU A 96 17.54 8.70 -9.74
N GLY A 97 16.24 8.56 -9.51
CA GLY A 97 15.53 7.35 -9.93
C GLY A 97 14.03 7.56 -10.04
N ALA A 98 13.64 8.66 -10.66
CA ALA A 98 12.69 8.71 -11.77
C ALA A 98 12.37 10.18 -12.03
N THR A 99 12.49 10.61 -13.27
CA THR A 99 11.90 11.86 -13.78
C THR A 99 10.37 11.83 -13.83
N GLU A 100 9.75 10.84 -13.18
CA GLU A 100 8.32 10.61 -13.12
C GLU A 100 7.73 11.33 -11.91
N TRP A 101 6.52 11.88 -12.06
CA TRP A 101 5.81 12.55 -10.97
C TRP A 101 5.48 11.62 -9.78
N PHE A 102 5.73 10.32 -9.90
CA PHE A 102 5.39 9.33 -8.90
C PHE A 102 6.30 8.08 -9.00
N PRO A 103 7.55 8.12 -8.50
CA PRO A 103 8.41 6.95 -8.53
C PRO A 103 7.79 5.80 -7.72
N PRO A 104 7.83 4.56 -8.23
CA PRO A 104 7.42 3.39 -7.48
C PRO A 104 8.24 3.28 -6.18
N PRO A 105 7.65 2.95 -5.02
CA PRO A 105 8.42 2.74 -3.81
C PRO A 105 9.42 1.61 -4.00
N ARG A 106 10.61 1.79 -3.44
CA ARG A 106 11.64 0.75 -3.44
C ARG A 106 11.16 -0.42 -2.59
N LEU A 107 10.91 -1.55 -3.23
CA LEU A 107 10.58 -2.80 -2.57
C LEU A 107 11.84 -3.67 -2.46
N VAL A 108 12.03 -4.31 -1.32
CA VAL A 108 13.18 -5.18 -1.06
C VAL A 108 12.69 -6.53 -0.59
N LEU A 109 13.13 -7.61 -1.23
CA LEU A 109 12.97 -8.97 -0.72
C LEU A 109 14.27 -9.37 -0.02
N ASP A 110 14.18 -9.53 1.29
CA ASP A 110 15.29 -9.99 2.10
C ASP A 110 15.66 -11.44 1.77
N THR A 111 16.91 -11.68 1.41
CA THR A 111 17.38 -12.99 0.95
C THR A 111 17.60 -14.02 2.06
N ASP A 112 17.71 -13.60 3.32
CA ASP A 112 17.95 -14.48 4.47
C ASP A 112 16.62 -14.91 5.14
N THR A 113 15.62 -14.04 5.15
CA THR A 113 14.32 -14.19 5.83
C THR A 113 13.16 -14.35 4.86
N ALA A 114 13.36 -14.10 3.56
CA ALA A 114 12.33 -14.09 2.51
C ALA A 114 11.19 -13.09 2.80
N ARG A 115 11.45 -12.05 3.59
CA ARG A 115 10.48 -10.99 3.93
C ARG A 115 10.53 -9.86 2.92
N LEU A 116 9.36 -9.34 2.58
CA LEU A 116 9.23 -8.20 1.67
C LEU A 116 9.10 -6.91 2.48
N TYR A 117 9.94 -5.93 2.17
CA TYR A 117 9.98 -4.60 2.80
C TYR A 117 9.69 -3.52 1.77
N ILE A 118 9.12 -2.41 2.25
CA ILE A 118 8.93 -1.17 1.49
C ILE A 118 9.78 -0.08 2.13
N ALA A 119 10.53 0.66 1.32
CA ALA A 119 11.22 1.87 1.77
C ALA A 119 10.17 2.97 1.97
N ALA A 120 9.90 3.33 3.22
CA ALA A 120 9.08 4.48 3.52
C ALA A 120 9.93 5.74 3.44
N VAL A 121 9.62 6.62 2.48
CA VAL A 121 10.24 7.95 2.42
C VAL A 121 9.58 8.81 3.50
N SER A 122 10.38 9.26 4.46
CA SER A 122 9.90 10.16 5.52
C SER A 122 9.20 11.38 4.90
N ARG A 123 7.94 11.65 5.30
CA ARG A 123 7.13 12.78 4.80
C ARG A 123 7.70 14.14 5.18
N THR A 124 8.63 14.19 6.12
CA THR A 124 9.27 15.43 6.56
C THR A 124 10.57 15.63 5.78
N HIS A 125 10.73 16.82 5.20
CA HIS A 125 11.94 17.35 4.57
C HIS A 125 13.13 17.43 5.54
N GLN A 126 13.53 16.30 6.11
CA GLN A 126 14.78 16.12 6.82
C GLN A 126 15.75 15.43 5.87
N PRO A 127 16.72 16.16 5.28
CA PRO A 127 17.70 15.60 4.36
C PRO A 127 18.64 14.54 4.99
N ALA A 128 18.44 14.21 6.28
CA ALA A 128 19.16 13.19 7.03
C ALA A 128 18.24 12.12 7.66
N SER A 129 16.94 12.09 7.29
CA SER A 129 16.04 11.04 7.78
C SER A 129 16.29 9.76 6.99
N ARG A 130 16.87 8.77 7.66
CA ARG A 130 17.14 7.44 7.11
C ARG A 130 15.85 6.84 6.54
N PRO A 131 15.84 6.29 5.32
CA PRO A 131 14.68 5.54 4.84
C PRO A 131 14.43 4.35 5.78
N SER A 132 13.28 4.35 6.46
CA SER A 132 12.86 3.22 7.28
C SER A 132 12.32 2.13 6.36
N PHE A 133 12.94 0.96 6.38
CA PHE A 133 12.37 -0.23 5.75
C PHE A 133 11.28 -0.80 6.64
N ILE A 134 10.05 -0.80 6.15
CA ILE A 134 8.88 -1.32 6.86
C ILE A 134 8.48 -2.62 6.19
N PRO A 135 8.22 -3.72 6.94
CA PRO A 135 7.63 -4.92 6.36
C PRO A 135 6.35 -4.57 5.58
N VAL A 136 6.20 -5.10 4.37
CA VAL A 136 5.03 -4.78 3.51
C VAL A 136 3.71 -5.16 4.19
N GLU A 137 3.70 -6.25 4.96
CA GLU A 137 2.55 -6.64 5.80
C GLU A 137 2.18 -5.54 6.78
N GLN A 138 3.15 -5.04 7.56
CA GLN A 138 2.93 -3.96 8.51
C GLN A 138 2.45 -2.68 7.80
N TYR A 139 3.08 -2.30 6.70
CA TYR A 139 2.68 -1.11 5.94
C TYR A 139 1.22 -1.21 5.45
N ILE A 140 0.85 -2.36 4.86
CA ILE A 140 -0.51 -2.58 4.35
C ILE A 140 -1.53 -2.56 5.49
N GLU A 141 -1.22 -3.21 6.62
CA GLU A 141 -2.11 -3.22 7.79
C GLU A 141 -2.33 -1.82 8.37
N GLU A 142 -1.27 -1.04 8.55
CA GLU A 142 -1.35 0.34 9.06
C GLU A 142 -2.15 1.25 8.13
N GLN A 143 -1.88 1.20 6.82
CA GLN A 143 -2.59 2.04 5.85
C GLN A 143 -4.06 1.63 5.67
N ALA A 144 -4.36 0.33 5.69
CA ALA A 144 -5.74 -0.15 5.65
C ALA A 144 -6.52 0.29 6.90
N GLN A 145 -5.87 0.28 8.07
CA GLN A 145 -6.49 0.77 9.29
C GLN A 145 -6.80 2.27 9.24
N LEU A 146 -5.91 3.09 8.67
CA LEU A 146 -6.19 4.52 8.44
C LEU A 146 -7.39 4.74 7.52
N PHE A 147 -7.51 3.96 6.44
CA PHE A 147 -8.68 4.00 5.57
C PHE A 147 -9.98 3.70 6.34
N VAL A 148 -9.96 2.66 7.19
CA VAL A 148 -11.10 2.27 8.04
C VAL A 148 -11.46 3.36 9.04
N GLU A 149 -10.47 3.97 9.68
CA GLU A 149 -10.68 5.06 10.65
C GLU A 149 -11.31 6.27 9.98
N ALA A 150 -10.79 6.67 8.84
CA ALA A 150 -11.35 7.77 8.07
C ALA A 150 -12.77 7.45 7.56
N PHE A 151 -13.04 6.21 7.15
CA PHE A 151 -14.39 5.79 6.76
C PHE A 151 -15.37 5.90 7.93
N ARG A 152 -14.97 5.45 9.12
CA ARG A 152 -15.80 5.49 10.33
C ARG A 152 -16.00 6.91 10.86
N ALA A 153 -15.02 7.78 10.68
CA ALA A 153 -15.10 9.20 11.04
C ALA A 153 -15.96 10.01 10.06
N ALA A 154 -16.25 9.46 8.87
CA ALA A 154 -17.07 10.14 7.88
C ALA A 154 -18.50 10.35 8.43
N PRO A 155 -19.00 11.60 8.46
CA PRO A 155 -20.31 11.88 9.02
C PRO A 155 -21.40 11.16 8.22
N VAL A 156 -22.21 10.36 8.92
CA VAL A 156 -23.48 9.85 8.41
C VAL A 156 -24.46 11.02 8.43
N LYS A 157 -24.78 11.59 7.27
CA LYS A 157 -25.97 12.43 7.13
C LYS A 157 -27.22 11.55 7.10
#